data_AF-A0A9E2TYI2-F1
#
_entry.id   AF-A0A9E2TYI2-F1
#
_cell.length_a   1.000
_cell.length_b   1.000
_cell.length_c   1.000
_cell.angle_alpha   90.00
_cell.angle_beta   90.00
_cell.angle_gamma   90.00
#
_symmetry.space_group_name_H-M   'P 1'
#
loop_
_entity.id
_entity.type
_entity.pdbx_description
1 polymer ?
#
loop_
_entity_poly.entity_id
_entity_poly.type
_entity_poly.pdbx_seq_one_letter_code
_entity_poly.pdbx_strand_id
1 'polypeptide(L)'
;MDVVFLGTSASMPTARRAPAAVLVRRGGERLLFDCAEGTQRQLQRSAVGLAELEEIFLTHLHADHVLGLPGMLKTFALRGREEVGLTVYGPRGVHDLFAKLKPFLGRLPYELTIVEVEPGDTLERGEYRIEPFAVDHGVSAVGYAVVEEHRPGRFDVDAADALGVPPGPERGILQGGDPVTLSDGTVVTPDEVLGPARPGRKLAITGDTAPAPAVVQAAHLADLLVHEATFGADEKERARETMHSTSADAAEVARLANVKLLALTHVSPRYFGPELAREARVVFPHVVVPRDFDTVEIPFPERGSPRLVKRGAAAGETPYHPVTMGGMVQVATAGDVTEAEELQELLRNAGIEAEIEADGAEDALRVLVPEGSLEAAEDAIEALSEPDDLISEP
;
A
#
# COMPACT_ATOMS: atom_id res chain seq x y z
N MET A 1 -11.58 1.27 -2.33
CA MET A 1 -10.37 0.45 -2.22
C MET A 1 -9.29 1.36 -1.74
N ASP A 2 -8.53 0.93 -0.76
CA ASP A 2 -7.31 1.60 -0.34
C ASP A 2 -6.22 0.56 -0.07
N VAL A 3 -4.98 1.04 -0.02
CA VAL A 3 -3.78 0.26 0.25
C VAL A 3 -3.16 0.80 1.52
N VAL A 4 -3.01 -0.04 2.53
CA VAL A 4 -2.38 0.28 3.81
C VAL A 4 -0.97 -0.30 3.81
N PHE A 5 0.03 0.56 4.04
CA PHE A 5 1.42 0.14 4.12
C PHE A 5 1.74 -0.23 5.56
N LEU A 6 1.86 -1.52 5.87
CA LEU A 6 2.16 -1.99 7.22
C LEU A 6 3.66 -2.06 7.48
N GLY A 7 4.45 -2.26 6.44
CA GLY A 7 5.90 -2.20 6.48
C GLY A 7 6.47 -1.87 5.10
N THR A 8 7.50 -1.03 5.09
CA THR A 8 8.05 -0.36 3.91
C THR A 8 9.58 -0.44 3.79
N SER A 9 10.25 -1.13 4.72
CA SER A 9 11.71 -1.32 4.73
C SER A 9 12.13 -2.47 3.84
N ALA A 10 13.31 -2.35 3.23
CA ALA A 10 13.98 -3.47 2.56
C ALA A 10 14.79 -4.33 3.52
N SER A 11 14.74 -5.66 3.35
CA SER A 11 15.61 -6.68 3.98
C SER A 11 15.53 -6.83 5.50
N MET A 12 15.49 -5.74 6.27
CA MET A 12 15.51 -5.75 7.72
C MET A 12 14.64 -4.63 8.31
N PRO A 13 14.07 -4.85 9.50
CA PRO A 13 13.32 -3.81 10.18
C PRO A 13 14.24 -2.69 10.66
N THR A 14 13.74 -1.46 10.65
CA THR A 14 14.31 -0.31 11.36
C THR A 14 13.41 0.10 12.52
N ALA A 15 13.83 1.10 13.29
CA ALA A 15 12.97 1.68 14.33
C ALA A 15 11.66 2.27 13.75
N ARG A 16 11.69 2.70 12.48
CA ARG A 16 10.58 3.40 11.82
C ARG A 16 9.83 2.59 10.78
N ARG A 17 10.52 1.69 10.09
CA ARG A 17 9.96 0.92 8.98
C ARG A 17 10.06 -0.57 9.29
N ALA A 18 8.92 -1.21 9.38
CA ALA A 18 8.83 -2.67 9.37
C ALA A 18 9.15 -3.21 7.96
N PRO A 19 9.51 -4.49 7.83
CA PRO A 19 9.74 -5.11 6.52
C PRO A 19 8.41 -5.38 5.80
N ALA A 20 8.49 -5.85 4.55
CA ALA A 20 7.39 -5.89 3.59
C ALA A 20 6.06 -6.47 4.11
N ALA A 21 5.04 -5.60 4.19
CA ALA A 21 3.66 -6.00 4.38
C ALA A 21 2.72 -4.89 3.87
N VAL A 22 1.84 -5.24 2.94
CA VAL A 22 0.87 -4.32 2.34
C VAL A 22 -0.52 -4.91 2.44
N LEU A 23 -1.46 -4.19 3.02
CA LEU A 23 -2.84 -4.63 3.15
C LEU A 23 -3.75 -3.86 2.20
N VAL A 24 -4.42 -4.55 1.29
CA VAL A 24 -5.45 -3.95 0.43
C VAL A 24 -6.81 -4.13 1.09
N ARG A 25 -7.54 -3.02 1.26
CA ARG A 25 -8.94 -3.05 1.74
C ARG A 25 -9.88 -2.76 0.57
N ARG A 26 -10.73 -3.73 0.24
CA ARG A 26 -11.77 -3.59 -0.78
C ARG A 26 -13.13 -3.84 -0.15
N GLY A 27 -13.81 -2.77 0.25
CA GLY A 27 -15.07 -2.88 0.98
C GLY A 27 -14.85 -3.61 2.31
N GLY A 28 -15.50 -4.76 2.49
CA GLY A 28 -15.30 -5.64 3.64
C GLY A 28 -14.12 -6.61 3.53
N GLU A 29 -13.48 -6.70 2.36
CA GLU A 29 -12.40 -7.65 2.10
C GLU A 29 -11.04 -7.09 2.51
N ARG A 30 -10.16 -7.98 2.97
CA ARG A 30 -8.81 -7.67 3.45
C ARG A 30 -7.83 -8.66 2.83
N LEU A 31 -7.01 -8.17 1.92
CA LEU A 31 -6.04 -8.96 1.16
C LEU A 31 -4.64 -8.53 1.61
N LEU A 32 -3.92 -9.41 2.30
CA LEU A 32 -2.57 -9.11 2.77
C LEU A 32 -1.54 -9.59 1.74
N PHE A 33 -0.69 -8.68 1.26
CA PHE A 33 0.43 -8.96 0.38
C PHE A 33 1.72 -8.90 1.19
N ASP A 34 2.43 -10.03 1.20
CA ASP A 34 3.56 -10.36 2.07
C ASP A 34 3.24 -10.29 3.57
N CYS A 35 4.01 -11.06 4.34
CA CYS A 35 3.88 -11.16 5.78
C CYS A 35 5.25 -11.27 6.43
N ALA A 36 6.01 -10.16 6.35
CA ALA A 36 7.25 -9.94 7.06
C ALA A 36 7.18 -10.19 8.57
N GLU A 37 8.34 -10.39 9.20
CA GLU A 37 8.46 -10.34 10.65
C GLU A 37 7.79 -9.06 11.21
N GLY A 38 7.00 -9.22 12.28
CA GLY A 38 6.34 -8.10 12.93
C GLY A 38 5.03 -7.62 12.28
N THR A 39 4.61 -8.17 11.13
CA THR A 39 3.35 -7.79 10.46
C THR A 39 2.14 -7.81 11.38
N GLN A 40 1.99 -8.85 12.21
CA GLN A 40 0.90 -8.94 13.19
C GLN A 40 0.92 -7.79 14.23
N ARG A 41 2.11 -7.30 14.61
CA ARG A 41 2.27 -6.17 15.54
C ARG A 41 1.93 -4.87 14.84
N GLN A 42 2.33 -4.71 13.58
CA GLN A 42 1.95 -3.55 12.77
C GLN A 42 0.43 -3.49 12.60
N LEU A 43 -0.22 -4.61 12.31
CA LEU A 43 -1.69 -4.71 12.31
C LEU A 43 -2.31 -4.24 13.64
N GLN A 44 -1.80 -4.70 14.78
CA GLN A 44 -2.26 -4.25 16.11
C GLN A 44 -2.04 -2.76 16.38
N ARG A 45 -0.95 -2.17 15.87
CA ARG A 45 -0.63 -0.74 16.00
C ARG A 45 -1.42 0.14 15.04
N SER A 46 -2.02 -0.45 14.01
CA SER A 46 -2.84 0.24 13.04
C SER A 46 -4.31 0.30 13.49
N ALA A 47 -5.07 1.24 12.94
CA ALA A 47 -6.52 1.31 13.07
C ALA A 47 -7.24 0.10 12.45
N VAL A 48 -6.55 -0.75 11.69
CA VAL A 48 -7.10 -2.00 11.15
C VAL A 48 -7.26 -3.04 12.27
N GLY A 49 -6.34 -3.05 13.24
CA GLY A 49 -6.22 -4.14 14.22
C GLY A 49 -5.82 -5.46 13.57
N LEU A 50 -5.84 -6.54 14.35
CA LEU A 50 -5.71 -7.91 13.82
C LEU A 50 -7.03 -8.31 13.15
N ALA A 51 -7.23 -7.80 11.93
CA ALA A 51 -8.37 -8.15 11.10
C ALA A 51 -8.45 -9.67 10.88
N GLU A 52 -9.66 -10.18 10.72
CA GLU A 52 -9.90 -11.52 10.19
C GLU A 52 -9.49 -11.53 8.71
N LEU A 53 -8.23 -11.89 8.45
CA LEU A 53 -7.68 -12.03 7.10
C LEU A 53 -8.12 -13.38 6.54
N GLU A 54 -8.77 -13.42 5.38
CA GLU A 54 -9.12 -14.66 4.68
C GLU A 54 -8.03 -15.09 3.70
N GLU A 55 -7.22 -14.14 3.23
CA GLU A 55 -6.27 -14.37 2.14
C GLU A 55 -4.94 -13.63 2.39
N ILE A 56 -3.84 -14.35 2.16
CA ILE A 56 -2.48 -13.81 2.15
C ILE A 56 -1.83 -14.18 0.81
N PHE A 57 -1.13 -13.24 0.20
CA PHE A 57 -0.45 -13.37 -1.09
C PHE A 57 1.03 -13.10 -0.89
N LEU A 58 1.87 -14.12 -1.05
CA LEU A 58 3.32 -13.99 -0.91
C LEU A 58 3.93 -13.72 -2.29
N THR A 59 4.68 -12.64 -2.42
CA THR A 59 5.36 -12.31 -3.68
C THR A 59 6.51 -13.28 -3.94
N HIS A 60 7.30 -13.57 -2.91
CA HIS A 60 8.39 -14.54 -2.93
C HIS A 60 8.73 -15.01 -1.52
N LEU A 61 9.71 -15.91 -1.40
CA LEU A 61 9.98 -16.67 -0.17
C LEU A 61 11.24 -16.21 0.59
N HIS A 62 11.68 -14.96 0.40
CA HIS A 62 12.72 -14.38 1.26
C HIS A 62 12.19 -14.10 2.66
N ALA A 63 13.12 -14.08 3.61
CA ALA A 63 12.82 -14.04 5.04
C ALA A 63 11.98 -12.81 5.43
N ASP A 64 12.36 -11.64 4.93
CA ASP A 64 11.70 -10.37 5.13
C ASP A 64 10.31 -10.25 4.49
N HIS A 65 9.85 -11.26 3.75
CA HIS A 65 8.48 -11.34 3.21
C HIS A 65 7.62 -12.42 3.89
N VAL A 66 8.22 -13.35 4.64
CA VAL A 66 7.49 -14.54 5.15
C VAL A 66 7.66 -14.84 6.64
N LEU A 67 8.66 -14.25 7.33
CA LEU A 67 8.97 -14.59 8.72
C LEU A 67 7.87 -14.21 9.72
N GLY A 68 6.89 -13.38 9.33
CA GLY A 68 5.73 -13.09 10.16
C GLY A 68 4.69 -14.20 10.21
N LEU A 69 4.68 -15.11 9.23
CA LEU A 69 3.65 -16.14 9.09
C LEU A 69 3.53 -17.03 10.33
N PRO A 70 4.61 -17.62 10.89
CA PRO A 70 4.47 -18.55 12.01
C PRO A 70 3.79 -17.90 13.23
N GLY A 71 4.22 -16.68 13.56
CA GLY A 71 3.65 -15.91 14.66
C GLY A 71 2.21 -15.51 14.41
N MET A 72 1.91 -14.99 13.21
CA MET A 72 0.56 -14.53 12.86
C MET A 72 -0.45 -15.68 12.84
N LEU A 73 -0.11 -16.82 12.22
CA LEU A 73 -0.96 -18.00 12.17
C LEU A 73 -1.26 -18.54 13.58
N LYS A 74 -0.27 -18.51 14.47
CA LYS A 74 -0.51 -18.89 15.86
C LYS A 74 -1.31 -17.89 16.65
N THR A 75 -1.12 -16.60 16.44
CA THR A 75 -1.95 -15.56 17.06
C THR A 75 -3.42 -15.71 16.67
N PHE A 76 -3.73 -16.00 15.39
CA PHE A 76 -5.10 -16.30 14.98
C PHE A 76 -5.68 -17.53 15.69
N ALA A 77 -4.89 -18.59 15.84
CA ALA A 77 -5.32 -19.79 16.57
C ALA A 77 -5.61 -19.49 18.05
N LEU A 78 -4.73 -18.72 18.70
CA LEU A 78 -4.88 -18.35 20.12
C LEU A 78 -6.04 -17.39 20.38
N ARG A 79 -6.52 -16.70 19.34
CA ARG A 79 -7.70 -15.81 19.40
C ARG A 79 -9.02 -16.53 19.14
N GLY A 80 -9.02 -17.86 18.97
CA GLY A 80 -10.24 -18.64 18.76
C GLY A 80 -10.81 -18.51 17.36
N ARG A 81 -9.97 -18.27 16.35
CA ARG A 81 -10.39 -18.38 14.94
C ARG A 81 -10.78 -19.83 14.65
N GLU A 82 -12.04 -20.08 14.32
CA GLU A 82 -12.55 -21.44 14.05
C GLU A 82 -13.29 -21.54 12.70
N GLU A 83 -14.22 -20.62 12.42
CA GLU A 83 -15.12 -20.74 11.26
C GLU A 83 -14.53 -20.20 9.95
N VAL A 84 -13.71 -19.15 10.04
CA VAL A 84 -13.15 -18.48 8.87
C VAL A 84 -11.81 -19.13 8.50
N GLY A 85 -11.76 -19.83 7.37
CA GLY A 85 -10.51 -20.40 6.82
C GLY A 85 -9.53 -19.32 6.37
N LEU A 86 -8.26 -19.67 6.21
CA LEU A 86 -7.21 -18.81 5.69
C LEU A 86 -6.55 -19.47 4.48
N THR A 87 -6.51 -18.76 3.36
CA THR A 87 -5.78 -19.21 2.17
C THR A 87 -4.49 -18.41 2.02
N VAL A 88 -3.37 -19.11 1.80
CA VAL A 88 -2.08 -18.50 1.51
C VAL A 88 -1.68 -18.86 0.09
N TYR A 89 -1.67 -17.85 -0.77
CA TYR A 89 -1.16 -17.91 -2.13
C TYR A 89 0.32 -17.56 -2.12
N GLY A 90 1.12 -18.27 -2.90
CA GLY A 90 2.54 -17.94 -3.06
C GLY A 90 3.15 -18.63 -4.27
N PRO A 91 4.35 -18.23 -4.70
CA PRO A 91 4.99 -18.82 -5.86
C PRO A 91 5.49 -20.24 -5.56
N ARG A 92 6.10 -20.85 -6.57
CA ARG A 92 6.68 -22.18 -6.48
C ARG A 92 7.55 -22.36 -5.24
N GLY A 93 7.24 -23.37 -4.45
CA GLY A 93 7.93 -23.70 -3.19
C GLY A 93 7.20 -23.25 -1.93
N VAL A 94 6.05 -22.58 -2.05
CA VAL A 94 5.22 -22.22 -0.88
C VAL A 94 4.78 -23.45 -0.08
N HIS A 95 4.45 -24.56 -0.75
CA HIS A 95 4.14 -25.82 -0.06
C HIS A 95 5.32 -26.35 0.76
N ASP A 96 6.55 -26.26 0.23
CA ASP A 96 7.77 -26.68 0.93
C ASP A 96 8.08 -25.78 2.13
N LEU A 97 7.84 -24.47 2.01
CA LEU A 97 7.92 -23.54 3.14
C LEU A 97 6.97 -23.98 4.25
N PHE A 98 5.69 -24.21 3.94
CA PHE A 98 4.71 -24.62 4.95
C PHE A 98 4.98 -26.01 5.54
N ALA A 99 5.54 -26.94 4.75
CA ALA A 99 6.01 -28.22 5.27
C ALA A 99 7.11 -28.06 6.33
N LYS A 100 8.05 -27.12 6.12
CA LYS A 100 9.11 -26.78 7.08
C LYS A 100 8.59 -26.00 8.28
N LEU A 101 7.56 -25.18 8.12
CA LEU A 101 6.93 -24.42 9.21
C LEU A 101 6.02 -25.28 10.09
N LYS A 102 5.50 -26.40 9.57
CA LYS A 102 4.54 -27.28 10.26
C LYS A 102 4.92 -27.64 11.70
N PRO A 103 6.17 -27.97 12.06
CA PRO A 103 6.55 -28.27 13.44
C PRO A 103 6.35 -27.07 14.40
N PHE A 104 6.59 -25.85 13.93
CA PHE A 104 6.37 -24.61 14.70
C PHE A 104 4.87 -24.27 14.78
N LEU A 105 4.14 -24.52 13.70
CA LEU A 105 2.71 -24.25 13.60
C LEU A 105 1.84 -25.27 14.36
N GLY A 106 2.31 -26.48 14.66
CA GLY A 106 1.51 -27.50 15.34
C GLY A 106 0.11 -27.69 14.73
N ARG A 107 -0.90 -27.92 15.58
CA ARG A 107 -2.30 -27.96 15.15
C ARG A 107 -2.89 -26.54 15.10
N LEU A 108 -3.57 -26.20 14.02
CA LEU A 108 -4.40 -25.00 13.89
C LEU A 108 -5.88 -25.38 14.04
N PRO A 109 -6.72 -24.58 14.72
CA PRO A 109 -8.14 -24.85 14.90
C PRO A 109 -9.02 -24.46 13.70
N TYR A 110 -8.45 -23.74 12.73
CA TYR A 110 -9.12 -23.32 11.49
C TYR A 110 -8.47 -23.96 10.27
N GLU A 111 -9.18 -23.95 9.14
CA GLU A 111 -8.67 -24.43 7.85
C GLU A 111 -7.58 -23.50 7.32
N LEU A 112 -6.41 -24.06 7.00
CA LEU A 112 -5.31 -23.38 6.33
C LEU A 112 -5.08 -24.03 4.97
N THR A 113 -5.40 -23.30 3.92
CA THR A 113 -5.23 -23.73 2.53
C THR A 113 -4.00 -23.07 1.94
N ILE A 114 -3.13 -23.85 1.32
CA ILE A 114 -1.93 -23.34 0.65
C ILE A 114 -2.12 -23.54 -0.85
N VAL A 115 -1.93 -22.48 -1.63
CA VAL A 115 -2.10 -22.49 -3.08
C VAL A 115 -0.82 -21.96 -3.73
N GLU A 116 -0.17 -22.80 -4.49
CA GLU A 116 0.91 -22.38 -5.38
C GLU A 116 0.32 -21.66 -6.60
N VAL A 117 0.88 -20.50 -6.95
CA VAL A 117 0.46 -19.69 -8.10
C VAL A 117 1.62 -19.42 -9.05
N GLU A 118 1.31 -19.25 -10.32
CA GLU A 118 2.26 -18.95 -11.39
C GLU A 118 1.81 -17.71 -12.20
N PRO A 119 2.75 -16.98 -12.85
CA PRO A 119 2.40 -15.92 -13.78
C PRO A 119 1.41 -16.39 -14.85
N GLY A 120 0.31 -15.64 -15.01
CA GLY A 120 -0.75 -15.96 -15.97
C GLY A 120 -1.94 -16.70 -15.37
N ASP A 121 -1.86 -17.13 -14.11
CA ASP A 121 -3.03 -17.58 -13.36
C ASP A 121 -4.06 -16.45 -13.19
N THR A 122 -5.31 -16.82 -12.91
CA THR A 122 -6.37 -15.87 -12.61
C THR A 122 -7.19 -16.38 -11.43
N LEU A 123 -7.22 -15.59 -10.36
CA LEU A 123 -7.98 -15.89 -9.15
C LEU A 123 -9.28 -15.07 -9.15
N GLU A 124 -10.38 -15.71 -9.56
CA GLU A 124 -11.69 -15.08 -9.72
C GLU A 124 -12.38 -14.75 -8.38
N ARG A 125 -12.94 -13.55 -8.25
CA ARG A 125 -13.70 -13.08 -7.07
C ARG A 125 -15.03 -12.42 -7.45
N GLY A 126 -15.56 -12.76 -8.63
CA GLY A 126 -16.84 -12.27 -9.13
C GLY A 126 -16.75 -10.86 -9.73
N GLU A 127 -16.68 -9.83 -8.88
CA GLU A 127 -16.60 -8.42 -9.33
C GLU A 127 -15.17 -7.95 -9.63
N TYR A 128 -14.19 -8.78 -9.34
CA TYR A 128 -12.78 -8.54 -9.57
C TYR A 128 -12.03 -9.86 -9.65
N ARG A 129 -10.77 -9.77 -10.07
CA ARG A 129 -9.84 -10.90 -10.08
C ARG A 129 -8.46 -10.46 -9.62
N ILE A 130 -7.67 -11.44 -9.19
CA ILE A 130 -6.26 -11.25 -8.85
C ILE A 130 -5.42 -12.05 -9.85
N GLU A 131 -4.52 -11.36 -10.53
CA GLU A 131 -3.66 -11.92 -11.58
C GLU A 131 -2.20 -11.90 -11.11
N PRO A 132 -1.61 -13.05 -10.74
CA PRO A 132 -0.18 -13.15 -10.55
C PRO A 132 0.56 -12.89 -11.86
N PHE A 133 1.62 -12.09 -11.82
CA PHE A 133 2.43 -11.76 -13.00
C PHE A 133 3.92 -11.95 -12.75
N ALA A 134 4.68 -12.15 -13.84
CA ALA A 134 6.10 -12.41 -13.76
C ALA A 134 6.88 -11.16 -13.34
N VAL A 135 7.86 -11.38 -12.46
CA VAL A 135 8.86 -10.39 -12.02
C VAL A 135 10.27 -10.96 -12.20
N ASP A 136 11.30 -10.14 -12.01
CA ASP A 136 12.70 -10.54 -12.21
C ASP A 136 13.52 -10.38 -10.92
N HIS A 137 13.56 -11.43 -10.09
CA HIS A 137 14.21 -11.37 -8.76
C HIS A 137 15.15 -12.55 -8.49
N GLY A 138 15.59 -13.27 -9.53
CA GLY A 138 16.55 -14.39 -9.42
C GLY A 138 16.05 -15.65 -8.69
N VAL A 139 14.92 -15.59 -8.00
CA VAL A 139 14.22 -16.69 -7.32
C VAL A 139 12.81 -16.86 -7.88
N SER A 140 12.06 -17.86 -7.40
CA SER A 140 10.63 -17.94 -7.74
C SER A 140 9.88 -16.81 -7.05
N ALA A 141 9.43 -15.84 -7.87
CA ALA A 141 8.77 -14.64 -7.43
C ALA A 141 7.64 -14.26 -8.41
N VAL A 142 6.58 -13.66 -7.87
CA VAL A 142 5.45 -13.11 -8.63
C VAL A 142 5.04 -11.76 -8.05
N GLY A 143 4.60 -10.86 -8.93
CA GLY A 143 3.79 -9.71 -8.55
C GLY A 143 2.31 -10.05 -8.64
N TYR A 144 1.44 -9.18 -8.11
CA TYR A 144 -0.01 -9.37 -8.14
C TYR A 144 -0.73 -8.12 -8.68
N ALA A 145 -1.62 -8.32 -9.64
CA ALA A 145 -2.54 -7.28 -10.10
C ALA A 145 -3.95 -7.56 -9.57
N VAL A 146 -4.53 -6.62 -8.83
CA VAL A 146 -5.94 -6.63 -8.43
C VAL A 146 -6.72 -5.83 -9.45
N VAL A 147 -7.57 -6.49 -10.22
CA VAL A 147 -8.30 -5.90 -11.36
C VAL A 147 -9.79 -6.00 -11.11
N GLU A 148 -10.45 -4.87 -10.84
CA GLU A 148 -11.91 -4.83 -10.77
C GLU A 148 -12.53 -4.82 -12.16
N GLU A 149 -13.63 -5.55 -12.31
CA GLU A 149 -14.39 -5.59 -13.54
C GLU A 149 -15.03 -4.24 -13.85
N HIS A 150 -15.39 -4.05 -15.12
CA HIS A 150 -16.17 -2.89 -15.52
C HIS A 150 -17.54 -2.94 -14.85
N ARG A 151 -17.92 -1.83 -14.24
CA ARG A 151 -19.26 -1.68 -13.67
C ARG A 151 -20.23 -1.32 -14.79
N PRO A 152 -21.48 -1.78 -14.69
CA PRO A 152 -22.53 -1.37 -15.61
C PRO A 152 -22.63 0.16 -15.71
N GLY A 153 -23.10 0.66 -16.85
CA GLY A 153 -23.35 2.08 -17.08
C GLY A 153 -24.33 2.67 -16.07
N ARG A 154 -24.40 4.00 -16.04
CA ARG A 154 -25.46 4.69 -15.29
C ARG A 154 -26.81 4.36 -15.92
N PHE A 155 -27.78 3.97 -15.10
CA PHE A 155 -29.16 3.78 -15.55
C PHE A 155 -29.77 5.11 -16.01
N ASP A 156 -30.32 5.11 -17.21
CA ASP A 156 -31.11 6.20 -17.77
C ASP A 156 -32.60 5.93 -17.44
N VAL A 157 -33.07 6.64 -16.42
CA VAL A 157 -34.44 6.52 -15.94
C VAL A 157 -35.44 7.00 -17.00
N ASP A 158 -35.11 8.07 -17.73
CA ASP A 158 -36.01 8.67 -18.71
C ASP A 158 -36.14 7.77 -19.95
N ALA A 159 -35.04 7.14 -20.39
CA ALA A 159 -35.07 6.15 -21.46
C ALA A 159 -35.89 4.91 -21.07
N ALA A 160 -35.71 4.40 -19.85
CA ALA A 160 -36.48 3.26 -19.35
C ALA A 160 -37.98 3.57 -19.21
N ASP A 161 -38.33 4.78 -18.73
CA ASP A 161 -39.70 5.26 -18.66
C ASP A 161 -40.33 5.35 -20.07
N ALA A 162 -39.59 5.87 -21.05
CA ALA A 162 -40.05 5.98 -22.44
C ALA A 162 -40.28 4.62 -23.11
N LEU A 163 -39.51 3.60 -22.72
CA LEU A 163 -39.67 2.22 -23.17
C LEU A 163 -40.71 1.42 -22.36
N GLY A 164 -41.35 2.04 -21.37
CA GLY A 164 -42.39 1.40 -20.55
C GLY A 164 -41.87 0.42 -19.51
N VAL A 165 -40.58 0.46 -19.16
CA VAL A 165 -40.00 -0.41 -18.13
C VAL A 165 -40.49 0.06 -16.75
N PRO A 166 -41.24 -0.77 -16.00
CA PRO A 166 -41.78 -0.35 -14.71
C PRO A 166 -40.66 -0.11 -13.68
N PRO A 167 -40.87 0.76 -12.69
CA PRO A 167 -39.97 0.86 -11.54
C PRO A 167 -40.07 -0.44 -10.73
N GLY A 168 -38.95 -1.14 -10.54
CA GLY A 168 -38.98 -2.43 -9.87
C GLY A 168 -37.81 -3.35 -10.22
N PRO A 169 -37.97 -4.66 -9.98
CA PRO A 169 -36.98 -5.69 -10.26
C PRO A 169 -36.47 -5.66 -11.71
N GLU A 170 -37.31 -5.29 -12.67
CA GLU A 170 -37.01 -5.19 -14.11
C GLU A 170 -35.81 -4.27 -14.36
N ARG A 171 -35.79 -3.09 -13.72
CA ARG A 171 -34.65 -2.17 -13.83
C ARG A 171 -33.39 -2.73 -13.19
N GLY A 172 -33.53 -3.52 -12.12
CA GLY A 172 -32.41 -4.21 -11.48
C GLY A 172 -31.79 -5.27 -12.39
N ILE A 173 -32.62 -6.04 -13.09
CA ILE A 173 -32.20 -7.04 -14.08
C ILE A 173 -31.44 -6.35 -15.23
N LEU A 174 -32.00 -5.28 -15.80
CA LEU A 174 -31.35 -4.47 -16.83
C LEU A 174 -30.04 -3.85 -16.33
N GLN A 175 -30.02 -3.31 -15.11
CA GLN A 175 -28.82 -2.76 -14.48
C GLN A 175 -27.74 -3.83 -14.26
N GLY A 176 -28.14 -5.08 -14.04
CA GLY A 176 -27.27 -6.26 -13.93
C GLY A 176 -26.74 -6.76 -15.27
N GLY A 177 -27.25 -6.26 -16.40
CA GLY A 177 -26.81 -6.62 -17.74
C GLY A 177 -27.67 -7.68 -18.43
N ASP A 178 -28.82 -8.05 -17.85
CA ASP A 178 -29.74 -9.02 -18.45
C ASP A 178 -30.95 -8.31 -19.11
N PRO A 179 -31.45 -8.79 -20.26
CA PRO A 179 -32.63 -8.22 -20.91
C PRO A 179 -33.92 -8.55 -20.15
N VAL A 180 -34.94 -7.71 -20.31
CA VAL A 180 -36.26 -7.90 -19.70
C VAL A 180 -37.35 -7.91 -20.76
N THR A 181 -38.27 -8.88 -20.66
CA THR A 181 -39.50 -8.91 -21.46
C THR A 181 -40.65 -8.29 -20.66
N LEU A 182 -41.23 -7.23 -21.19
CA LEU A 182 -42.37 -6.52 -20.62
C LEU A 182 -43.69 -7.28 -20.82
N SER A 183 -44.75 -6.85 -20.12
CA SER A 183 -46.06 -7.49 -20.16
C SER A 183 -46.74 -7.46 -21.53
N ASP A 184 -46.36 -6.52 -22.39
CA ASP A 184 -46.85 -6.41 -23.78
C ASP A 184 -46.03 -7.25 -24.77
N GLY A 185 -44.99 -7.96 -24.30
CA GLY A 185 -44.08 -8.76 -25.10
C GLY A 185 -42.86 -8.01 -25.64
N THR A 186 -42.75 -6.70 -25.39
CA THR A 186 -41.56 -5.91 -25.76
C THR A 186 -40.35 -6.39 -24.98
N VAL A 187 -39.22 -6.62 -25.66
CA VAL A 187 -37.94 -6.95 -25.02
C VAL A 187 -37.10 -5.69 -24.98
N VAL A 188 -36.70 -5.29 -23.77
CA VAL A 188 -35.77 -4.17 -23.55
C VAL A 188 -34.41 -4.74 -23.19
N THR A 189 -33.35 -4.24 -23.83
CA THR A 189 -31.97 -4.64 -23.55
C THR A 189 -31.24 -3.61 -22.70
N PRO A 190 -30.19 -4.00 -21.95
CA PRO A 190 -29.44 -3.08 -21.10
C PRO A 190 -28.86 -1.88 -21.86
N ASP A 191 -28.40 -2.05 -23.10
CA ASP A 191 -27.80 -0.98 -23.90
C ASP A 191 -28.79 0.12 -24.31
N GLU A 192 -30.10 -0.14 -24.25
CA GLU A 192 -31.14 0.87 -24.50
C GLU A 192 -31.37 1.80 -23.30
N VAL A 193 -30.96 1.37 -22.10
CA VAL A 193 -31.23 2.08 -20.83
C VAL A 193 -29.99 2.31 -19.97
N LEU A 194 -28.82 1.85 -20.40
CA LEU A 194 -27.55 2.07 -19.70
C LEU A 194 -26.61 2.95 -20.53
N GLY A 195 -25.97 3.89 -19.85
CA GLY A 195 -24.82 4.61 -20.42
C GLY A 195 -23.60 3.70 -20.65
N PRO A 196 -22.46 4.26 -21.09
CA PRO A 196 -21.24 3.48 -21.29
C PRO A 196 -20.78 2.79 -20.00
N ALA A 197 -20.20 1.60 -20.13
CA ALA A 197 -19.60 0.87 -19.03
C ALA A 197 -18.57 1.73 -18.29
N ARG A 198 -18.58 1.65 -16.96
CA ARG A 198 -17.72 2.46 -16.11
C ARG A 198 -16.51 1.62 -15.69
N PRO A 199 -15.28 2.08 -15.91
CA PRO A 199 -14.11 1.30 -15.56
C PRO A 199 -14.07 0.95 -14.06
N GLY A 200 -13.61 -0.28 -13.79
CA GLY A 200 -13.17 -0.69 -12.48
C GLY A 200 -11.84 -0.02 -12.10
N ARG A 201 -11.33 -0.35 -10.91
CA ARG A 201 -10.00 0.06 -10.47
C ARG A 201 -8.98 -1.04 -10.74
N LYS A 202 -7.72 -0.64 -10.90
CA LYS A 202 -6.60 -1.56 -11.05
C LYS A 202 -5.44 -1.16 -10.14
N LEU A 203 -4.94 -2.13 -9.39
CA LEU A 203 -3.76 -2.03 -8.53
C LEU A 203 -2.75 -3.09 -8.95
N ALA A 204 -1.48 -2.72 -9.11
CA ALA A 204 -0.39 -3.67 -9.29
C ALA A 204 0.61 -3.55 -8.13
N ILE A 205 1.03 -4.69 -7.58
CA ILE A 205 2.03 -4.81 -6.51
C ILE A 205 3.13 -5.73 -7.02
N THR A 206 4.37 -5.26 -7.09
CA THR A 206 5.46 -6.04 -7.70
C THR A 206 6.06 -7.08 -6.77
N GLY A 207 6.14 -6.81 -5.47
CA GLY A 207 7.17 -7.43 -4.64
C GLY A 207 8.55 -6.96 -5.09
N ASP A 208 9.56 -7.76 -4.81
CA ASP A 208 10.94 -7.46 -5.19
C ASP A 208 11.18 -7.86 -6.65
N THR A 209 11.84 -6.97 -7.39
CA THR A 209 12.10 -7.12 -8.83
C THR A 209 13.13 -6.13 -9.33
N ALA A 210 13.97 -6.59 -10.24
CA ALA A 210 14.63 -5.76 -11.23
C ALA A 210 13.60 -5.25 -12.27
N PRO A 211 13.92 -4.22 -13.06
CA PRO A 211 12.98 -3.66 -14.03
C PRO A 211 12.68 -4.66 -15.14
N ALA A 212 11.40 -5.08 -15.25
CA ALA A 212 11.00 -6.14 -16.16
C ALA A 212 9.83 -5.72 -17.09
N PRO A 213 9.84 -6.09 -18.38
CA PRO A 213 8.74 -5.81 -19.30
C PRO A 213 7.39 -6.39 -18.86
N ALA A 214 7.40 -7.53 -18.16
CA ALA A 214 6.19 -8.14 -17.63
C ALA A 214 5.51 -7.25 -16.58
N VAL A 215 6.29 -6.52 -15.76
CA VAL A 215 5.76 -5.54 -14.81
C VAL A 215 5.07 -4.39 -15.55
N VAL A 216 5.67 -3.88 -16.64
CA VAL A 216 5.06 -2.83 -17.46
C VAL A 216 3.72 -3.29 -18.06
N GLN A 217 3.66 -4.52 -18.56
CA GLN A 217 2.44 -5.10 -19.12
C GLN A 217 1.35 -5.29 -18.06
N ALA A 218 1.71 -5.89 -16.92
CA ALA A 218 0.78 -6.13 -15.82
C ALA A 218 0.26 -4.83 -15.20
N ALA A 219 1.13 -3.82 -15.03
CA ALA A 219 0.77 -2.52 -14.48
C ALA A 219 0.10 -1.59 -15.50
N HIS A 220 -0.06 -1.99 -16.77
CA HIS A 220 -0.58 -1.09 -17.80
C HIS A 220 -1.95 -0.50 -17.40
N LEU A 221 -2.03 0.84 -17.44
CA LEU A 221 -3.19 1.64 -17.03
C LEU A 221 -3.67 1.40 -15.58
N ALA A 222 -2.80 0.91 -14.69
CA ALA A 222 -3.14 0.79 -13.28
C ALA A 222 -3.40 2.16 -12.65
N ASP A 223 -4.36 2.22 -11.74
CA ASP A 223 -4.57 3.41 -10.91
C ASP A 223 -3.38 3.58 -9.96
N LEU A 224 -2.93 2.49 -9.34
CA LEU A 224 -1.76 2.48 -8.46
C LEU A 224 -0.81 1.36 -8.85
N LEU A 225 0.47 1.69 -8.95
CA LEU A 225 1.57 0.73 -8.96
C LEU A 225 2.34 0.88 -7.65
N VAL A 226 2.39 -0.20 -6.86
CA VAL A 226 3.28 -0.35 -5.71
C VAL A 226 4.52 -1.09 -6.20
N HIS A 227 5.64 -0.39 -6.25
CA HIS A 227 6.90 -0.91 -6.78
C HIS A 227 8.00 -0.77 -5.72
N GLU A 228 8.89 -1.76 -5.65
CA GLU A 228 10.10 -1.60 -4.84
C GLU A 228 11.02 -0.49 -5.39
N ALA A 229 11.70 0.21 -4.50
CA ALA A 229 12.80 1.10 -4.85
C ALA A 229 13.87 0.97 -3.77
N THR A 230 14.48 -0.22 -3.71
CA THR A 230 15.50 -0.54 -2.72
C THR A 230 16.66 0.45 -2.76
N PHE A 231 16.99 0.96 -3.95
CA PHE A 231 18.15 1.83 -4.18
C PHE A 231 17.81 3.20 -4.80
N GLY A 232 18.67 4.18 -4.53
CA GLY A 232 18.74 5.44 -5.28
C GLY A 232 19.50 5.27 -6.60
N ALA A 233 19.62 6.35 -7.37
CA ALA A 233 20.29 6.32 -8.67
C ALA A 233 21.81 6.05 -8.59
N ASP A 234 22.42 6.29 -7.43
CA ASP A 234 23.83 6.11 -7.11
C ASP A 234 24.25 4.64 -6.95
N GLU A 235 23.31 3.75 -6.58
CA GLU A 235 23.55 2.32 -6.37
C GLU A 235 22.93 1.45 -7.50
N LYS A 236 22.91 1.97 -8.72
CA LYS A 236 22.32 1.30 -9.90
C LYS A 236 22.96 -0.05 -10.21
N GLU A 237 24.28 -0.16 -10.11
CA GLU A 237 24.99 -1.42 -10.30
C GLU A 237 24.56 -2.45 -9.25
N ARG A 238 24.48 -2.04 -7.97
CA ARG A 238 24.05 -2.91 -6.88
C ARG A 238 22.61 -3.37 -7.03
N ALA A 239 21.71 -2.49 -7.45
CA ALA A 239 20.33 -2.86 -7.77
C ALA A 239 20.28 -3.99 -8.79
N ARG A 240 21.08 -3.91 -9.86
CA ARG A 240 21.17 -4.97 -10.88
C ARG A 240 21.77 -6.26 -10.34
N GLU A 241 22.85 -6.18 -9.57
CA GLU A 241 23.53 -7.36 -9.01
C GLU A 241 22.63 -8.14 -8.05
N THR A 242 21.78 -7.42 -7.33
CA THR A 242 20.85 -7.98 -6.33
C THR A 242 19.44 -8.20 -6.87
N MET A 243 19.22 -7.97 -8.17
CA MET A 243 17.93 -8.12 -8.84
C MET A 243 16.79 -7.30 -8.18
N HIS A 244 17.13 -6.07 -7.82
CA HIS A 244 16.26 -5.03 -7.28
C HIS A 244 16.17 -3.82 -8.23
N SER A 245 15.37 -2.83 -7.86
CA SER A 245 15.17 -1.61 -8.66
C SER A 245 15.66 -0.35 -7.96
N THR A 246 16.07 0.63 -8.77
CA THR A 246 16.24 2.00 -8.29
C THR A 246 14.92 2.77 -8.33
N SER A 247 14.84 3.90 -7.61
CA SER A 247 13.75 4.88 -7.69
C SER A 247 13.45 5.32 -9.14
N ALA A 248 14.49 5.54 -9.94
CA ALA A 248 14.40 5.94 -11.34
C ALA A 248 13.91 4.79 -12.24
N ASP A 249 14.31 3.56 -11.96
CA ASP A 249 13.82 2.40 -12.72
C ASP A 249 12.32 2.17 -12.48
N ALA A 250 11.89 2.22 -11.21
CA ALA A 250 10.47 2.13 -10.85
C ALA A 250 9.64 3.24 -11.52
N ALA A 251 10.18 4.46 -11.57
CA ALA A 251 9.56 5.59 -12.26
C ALA A 251 9.45 5.39 -13.78
N GLU A 252 10.46 4.80 -14.41
CA GLU A 252 10.43 4.47 -15.84
C GLU A 252 9.39 3.38 -16.13
N VAL A 253 9.29 2.35 -15.29
CA VAL A 253 8.23 1.33 -15.38
C VAL A 253 6.85 1.98 -15.28
N ALA A 254 6.64 2.86 -14.30
CA ALA A 254 5.38 3.60 -14.13
C ALA A 254 5.03 4.45 -15.36
N ARG A 255 6.01 5.16 -15.92
CA ARG A 255 5.86 5.98 -17.13
C ARG A 255 5.48 5.13 -18.35
N LEU A 256 6.16 4.00 -18.57
CA LEU A 256 5.90 3.08 -19.67
C LEU A 256 4.54 2.39 -19.54
N ALA A 257 4.15 2.03 -18.32
CA ALA A 257 2.87 1.40 -18.02
C ALA A 257 1.69 2.40 -18.07
N ASN A 258 1.96 3.71 -18.07
CA ASN A 258 0.94 4.76 -18.01
C ASN A 258 0.02 4.63 -16.78
N VAL A 259 0.64 4.44 -15.61
CA VAL A 259 -0.08 4.37 -14.32
C VAL A 259 -0.50 5.78 -13.86
N LYS A 260 -1.49 5.87 -12.97
CA LYS A 260 -1.90 7.18 -12.42
C LYS A 260 -1.05 7.64 -11.24
N LEU A 261 -0.62 6.71 -10.39
CA LEU A 261 0.20 6.98 -9.21
C LEU A 261 1.22 5.85 -9.01
N LEU A 262 2.46 6.20 -8.69
CA LEU A 262 3.53 5.29 -8.28
C LEU A 262 3.77 5.43 -6.76
N ALA A 263 3.68 4.32 -6.03
CA ALA A 263 4.08 4.21 -4.64
C ALA A 263 5.38 3.40 -4.54
N LEU A 264 6.44 4.04 -4.07
CA LEU A 264 7.74 3.40 -3.84
C LEU A 264 7.80 2.83 -2.43
N THR A 265 8.07 1.54 -2.31
CA THR A 265 8.23 0.82 -1.03
C THR A 265 9.52 0.00 -1.04
N HIS A 266 9.72 -0.83 -0.01
CA HIS A 266 10.90 -1.68 0.15
C HIS A 266 12.17 -0.83 0.00
N VAL A 267 12.25 0.22 0.81
CA VAL A 267 13.32 1.22 0.75
C VAL A 267 14.47 0.76 1.64
N SER A 268 15.71 0.78 1.11
CA SER A 268 16.89 0.51 1.94
C SER A 268 16.98 1.54 3.06
N PRO A 269 17.32 1.13 4.30
CA PRO A 269 17.50 2.04 5.44
C PRO A 269 18.52 3.16 5.21
N ARG A 270 19.36 3.05 4.17
CA ARG A 270 20.35 4.07 3.79
C ARG A 270 19.71 5.34 3.20
N TYR A 271 18.48 5.25 2.69
CA TYR A 271 17.87 6.35 1.95
C TYR A 271 16.74 7.02 2.72
N PHE A 272 16.65 8.33 2.50
CA PHE A 272 15.52 9.11 2.92
C PHE A 272 14.41 9.10 1.85
N GLY A 273 13.17 8.83 2.24
CA GLY A 273 12.06 8.69 1.30
C GLY A 273 11.88 9.89 0.35
N PRO A 274 11.84 11.14 0.84
CA PRO A 274 11.77 12.34 -0.01
C PRO A 274 12.91 12.47 -1.03
N GLU A 275 14.09 11.92 -0.75
CA GLU A 275 15.19 11.88 -1.73
C GLU A 275 14.82 11.00 -2.93
N LEU A 276 14.44 9.73 -2.68
CA LEU A 276 14.00 8.80 -3.72
C LEU A 276 12.79 9.35 -4.49
N ALA A 277 11.86 10.03 -3.80
CA ALA A 277 10.72 10.67 -4.44
C ALA A 277 11.17 11.76 -5.42
N ARG A 278 12.15 12.60 -5.06
CA ARG A 278 12.67 13.65 -5.96
C ARG A 278 13.32 13.02 -7.19
N GLU A 279 14.12 11.99 -7.03
CA GLU A 279 14.77 11.27 -8.14
C GLU A 279 13.73 10.70 -9.10
N ALA A 280 12.77 9.93 -8.58
CA ALA A 280 11.71 9.33 -9.37
C ALA A 280 10.85 10.37 -10.09
N ARG A 281 10.57 11.52 -9.46
CA ARG A 281 9.77 12.62 -10.03
C ARG A 281 10.38 13.28 -11.26
N VAL A 282 11.68 13.13 -11.48
CA VAL A 282 12.34 13.57 -12.72
C VAL A 282 11.82 12.78 -13.93
N VAL A 283 11.52 11.49 -13.74
CA VAL A 283 11.06 10.57 -14.80
C VAL A 283 9.53 10.48 -14.85
N PHE A 284 8.88 10.43 -13.68
CA PHE A 284 7.43 10.29 -13.55
C PHE A 284 6.90 11.19 -12.42
N PRO A 285 6.08 12.22 -12.69
CA PRO A 285 5.78 13.25 -11.69
C PRO A 285 4.87 12.80 -10.53
N HIS A 286 4.04 11.76 -10.73
CA HIS A 286 3.06 11.31 -9.74
C HIS A 286 3.63 10.19 -8.86
N VAL A 287 4.53 10.55 -7.95
CA VAL A 287 5.23 9.60 -7.07
C VAL A 287 4.99 9.93 -5.60
N VAL A 288 4.79 8.88 -4.81
CA VAL A 288 4.76 8.91 -3.34
C VAL A 288 5.68 7.83 -2.78
N VAL A 289 6.21 8.05 -1.58
CA VAL A 289 7.01 7.07 -0.83
C VAL A 289 6.30 6.85 0.50
N PRO A 290 5.39 5.87 0.57
CA PRO A 290 4.61 5.63 1.79
C PRO A 290 5.51 5.30 2.97
N ARG A 291 5.10 5.72 4.16
CA ARG A 291 5.59 5.24 5.44
C ARG A 291 4.68 4.16 5.98
N ASP A 292 5.15 3.48 7.01
CA ASP A 292 4.30 2.59 7.79
C ASP A 292 3.06 3.36 8.29
N PHE A 293 1.89 2.74 8.14
CA PHE A 293 0.55 3.24 8.42
C PHE A 293 0.03 4.36 7.51
N ASP A 294 0.79 4.78 6.49
CA ASP A 294 0.21 5.56 5.41
C ASP A 294 -0.78 4.70 4.62
N THR A 295 -1.76 5.35 4.00
CA THR A 295 -2.68 4.70 3.07
C THR A 295 -2.67 5.39 1.73
N VAL A 296 -2.90 4.64 0.65
CA VAL A 296 -3.23 5.21 -0.65
C VAL A 296 -4.67 4.88 -0.99
N GLU A 297 -5.52 5.91 -1.06
CA GLU A 297 -6.91 5.77 -1.46
C GLU A 297 -7.00 5.66 -2.99
N ILE A 298 -7.75 4.67 -3.47
CA ILE A 298 -8.01 4.44 -4.90
C ILE A 298 -9.52 4.63 -5.13
N PRO A 299 -9.98 5.86 -5.42
CA PRO A 299 -11.36 6.10 -5.78
C PRO A 299 -11.67 5.46 -7.14
N PHE A 300 -12.95 5.26 -7.45
CA PHE A 300 -13.33 4.94 -8.82
C PHE A 300 -12.92 6.07 -9.77
N PRO A 301 -12.57 5.79 -11.04
CA PRO A 301 -12.03 6.79 -11.96
C PRO A 301 -12.90 8.06 -12.10
N GLU A 302 -14.22 7.94 -12.03
CA GLU A 302 -15.14 9.09 -12.09
C GLU A 302 -15.20 9.93 -10.80
N ARG A 303 -14.61 9.45 -9.70
CA ARG A 303 -14.61 10.12 -8.39
C ARG A 303 -13.28 10.80 -8.05
N GLY A 304 -12.24 10.60 -8.85
CA GLY A 304 -10.95 11.27 -8.68
C GLY A 304 -9.74 10.38 -9.00
N SER A 305 -8.56 10.91 -8.68
CA SER A 305 -7.28 10.20 -8.81
C SER A 305 -6.85 9.58 -7.48
N PRO A 306 -6.01 8.54 -7.50
CA PRO A 306 -5.42 8.00 -6.29
C PRO A 306 -4.60 9.03 -5.53
N ARG A 307 -4.59 8.93 -4.20
CA ARG A 307 -3.88 9.88 -3.33
C ARG A 307 -3.35 9.21 -2.08
N LEU A 308 -2.18 9.66 -1.62
CA LEU A 308 -1.63 9.29 -0.33
C LEU A 308 -2.39 10.02 0.79
N VAL A 309 -2.72 9.30 1.85
CA VAL A 309 -3.23 9.80 3.12
C VAL A 309 -2.22 9.41 4.19
N LYS A 310 -1.44 10.38 4.65
CA LYS A 310 -0.42 10.18 5.68
C LYS A 310 -1.06 9.68 6.97
N ARG A 311 -0.48 8.65 7.57
CA ARG A 311 -0.97 8.00 8.80
C ARG A 311 -2.45 7.58 8.72
N GLY A 312 -2.98 7.36 7.51
CA GLY A 312 -4.40 7.02 7.29
C GLY A 312 -4.87 5.75 7.98
N ALA A 313 -3.94 4.90 8.43
CA ALA A 313 -4.20 3.71 9.21
C ALA A 313 -3.52 3.71 10.59
N ALA A 314 -3.01 4.83 11.10
CA ALA A 314 -2.44 4.86 12.45
C ALA A 314 -3.54 4.69 13.52
N ALA A 315 -3.31 3.88 14.55
CA ALA A 315 -4.25 3.78 15.66
C ALA A 315 -4.16 5.04 16.53
N GLY A 316 -5.27 5.78 16.63
CA GLY A 316 -5.46 6.80 17.66
C GLY A 316 -4.46 7.95 17.64
N GLU A 317 -4.53 8.81 16.63
CA GLU A 317 -4.25 10.24 16.76
C GLU A 317 -5.20 10.94 15.79
N THR A 318 -6.06 11.80 16.31
CA THR A 318 -6.78 12.78 15.49
C THR A 318 -5.72 13.56 14.70
N PRO A 319 -5.90 13.89 13.41
CA PRO A 319 -4.93 14.74 12.72
C PRO A 319 -4.72 15.99 13.56
N TYR A 320 -3.48 16.19 14.03
CA TYR A 320 -3.09 17.40 14.74
C TYR A 320 -3.31 18.56 13.78
N HIS A 321 -4.30 19.39 14.08
CA HIS A 321 -4.45 20.70 13.46
C HIS A 321 -3.66 21.69 14.32
N PRO A 322 -2.52 22.23 13.86
CA PRO A 322 -1.77 23.19 14.65
C PRO A 322 -2.64 24.42 14.90
N VAL A 323 -2.69 24.87 16.15
CA VAL A 323 -3.32 26.16 16.51
C VAL A 323 -2.40 27.26 15.99
N THR A 324 -2.88 28.05 15.03
CA THR A 324 -2.12 29.16 14.42
C THR A 324 -2.02 30.37 15.35
N MET A 325 -0.80 30.79 15.67
CA MET A 325 -0.47 32.20 15.93
C MET A 325 0.70 32.60 15.04
N GLY A 326 0.47 33.51 14.09
CA GLY A 326 1.54 34.18 13.33
C GLY A 326 2.08 33.50 12.06
N GLY A 327 1.52 32.40 11.58
CA GLY A 327 2.01 31.69 10.37
C GLY A 327 3.17 30.71 10.64
N MET A 328 3.59 30.63 11.90
CA MET A 328 4.44 29.58 12.44
C MET A 328 3.56 28.49 13.07
N VAL A 329 4.00 27.24 12.98
CA VAL A 329 3.33 26.05 13.51
C VAL A 329 4.33 25.24 14.33
N GLN A 330 3.84 24.63 15.41
CA GLN A 330 4.68 23.81 16.28
C GLN A 330 5.03 22.49 15.60
N VAL A 331 6.33 22.17 15.55
CA VAL A 331 6.84 20.90 15.01
C VAL A 331 7.34 19.96 16.10
N ALA A 332 7.82 20.49 17.24
CA ALA A 332 8.30 19.68 18.36
C ALA A 332 8.15 20.42 19.70
N THR A 333 8.26 19.65 20.80
CA THR A 333 8.40 20.15 22.17
C THR A 333 9.71 19.62 22.73
N ALA A 334 10.54 20.51 23.27
CA ALA A 334 11.79 20.19 23.95
C ALA A 334 11.63 20.32 25.46
N GLY A 335 12.29 19.44 26.21
CA GLY A 335 12.28 19.42 27.68
C GLY A 335 13.24 20.44 28.31
N ASP A 336 14.23 20.93 27.56
CA ASP A 336 15.11 22.02 27.98
C ASP A 336 15.64 22.87 26.81
N VAL A 337 16.40 23.92 27.13
CA VAL A 337 16.99 24.87 26.16
C VAL A 337 17.98 24.18 25.22
N THR A 338 18.74 23.21 25.71
CA THR A 338 19.77 22.51 24.92
C THR A 338 19.11 21.68 23.83
N GLU A 339 18.09 20.90 24.19
CA GLU A 339 17.31 20.09 23.24
C GLU A 339 16.59 20.97 22.20
N ALA A 340 16.09 22.13 22.60
CA ALA A 340 15.46 23.09 21.68
C ALA A 340 16.47 23.68 20.68
N GLU A 341 17.68 24.03 21.14
CA GLU A 341 18.75 24.55 20.28
C GLU A 341 19.27 23.50 19.29
N GLU A 342 19.37 22.23 19.70
CA GLU A 342 19.75 21.11 18.82
C GLU A 342 18.73 20.90 17.70
N LEU A 343 17.43 20.89 18.03
CA LEU A 343 16.35 20.80 17.04
C LEU A 343 16.35 21.99 16.08
N GLN A 344 16.61 23.20 16.58
CA GLN A 344 16.69 24.41 15.75
C GLN A 344 17.90 24.38 14.81
N GLU A 345 19.07 23.93 15.28
CA GLU A 345 20.27 23.78 14.44
C GLU A 345 20.08 22.72 13.36
N LEU A 346 19.43 21.60 13.68
CA LEU A 346 19.03 20.59 12.70
C LEU A 346 18.15 21.17 11.61
N LEU A 347 17.08 21.87 11.99
CA LEU A 347 16.14 22.44 11.03
C LEU A 347 16.86 23.45 10.13
N ARG A 348 17.77 24.24 10.71
CA ARG A 348 18.62 25.16 9.96
C ARG A 348 19.53 24.43 8.96
N ASN A 349 20.13 23.30 9.33
CA ASN A 349 20.95 22.48 8.43
C ASN A 349 20.12 21.87 7.29
N ALA A 350 18.83 21.60 7.53
CA ALA A 350 17.87 21.21 6.49
C ALA A 350 17.34 22.40 5.65
N GLY A 351 17.82 23.62 5.90
CA GLY A 351 17.39 24.84 5.21
C GLY A 351 16.03 25.37 5.65
N ILE A 352 15.59 25.01 6.85
CA ILE A 352 14.29 25.36 7.43
C ILE A 352 14.51 26.39 8.55
N GLU A 353 13.79 27.50 8.47
CA GLU A 353 13.78 28.51 9.54
C GLU A 353 12.93 28.01 10.71
N ALA A 354 13.43 28.14 11.93
CA ALA A 354 12.75 27.67 13.13
C ALA A 354 12.92 28.67 14.30
N GLU A 355 11.87 28.83 15.10
CA GLU A 355 11.82 29.69 16.28
C GLU A 355 11.59 28.86 17.55
N ILE A 356 12.13 29.31 18.67
CA ILE A 356 11.95 28.67 19.99
C ILE A 356 11.12 29.61 20.85
N GLU A 357 9.99 29.11 21.36
CA GLU A 357 9.12 29.84 22.29
C GLU A 357 8.98 29.09 23.61
N ALA A 358 8.85 29.84 24.72
CA ALA A 358 8.57 29.23 26.01
C ALA A 358 7.14 28.70 26.05
N ASP A 359 6.96 27.41 26.35
CA ASP A 359 5.63 26.89 26.67
C ASP A 359 5.28 27.32 28.09
N GLY A 360 4.08 27.85 28.30
CA GLY A 360 3.66 28.44 29.58
C GLY A 360 3.54 27.44 30.76
N ALA A 361 4.06 26.23 30.61
CA ALA A 361 4.09 25.15 31.59
C ALA A 361 5.53 24.63 31.81
N GLU A 362 5.88 24.37 33.07
CA GLU A 362 7.14 23.80 33.60
C GLU A 362 8.25 23.55 32.57
N ASP A 363 9.13 24.54 32.37
CA ASP A 363 10.43 24.52 31.67
C ASP A 363 10.49 23.94 30.23
N ALA A 364 9.34 23.58 29.64
CA ALA A 364 9.26 23.07 28.27
C ALA A 364 9.29 24.19 27.22
N LEU A 365 9.93 23.92 26.08
CA LEU A 365 10.08 24.85 24.96
C LEU A 365 9.42 24.29 23.71
N ARG A 366 8.76 25.16 22.94
CA ARG A 366 8.18 24.82 21.64
C ARG A 366 9.13 25.20 20.53
N VAL A 367 9.35 24.27 19.60
CA VAL A 367 10.05 24.55 18.35
C VAL A 367 9.00 24.77 17.27
N LEU A 368 9.02 25.95 16.66
CA LEU A 368 8.06 26.39 15.65
C LEU A 368 8.75 26.55 14.30
N VAL A 369 8.04 26.26 13.21
CA VAL A 369 8.51 26.44 11.82
C VAL A 369 7.41 27.10 10.97
N PRO A 370 7.74 27.73 9.83
CA PRO A 370 6.73 28.21 8.89
C PRO A 370 5.79 27.09 8.47
N GLU A 371 4.49 27.36 8.35
CA GLU A 371 3.48 26.35 7.97
C GLU A 371 3.83 25.61 6.68
N GLY A 372 4.36 26.31 5.68
CA GLY A 372 4.81 25.72 4.42
C GLY A 372 6.06 24.82 4.53
N SER A 373 6.72 24.83 5.68
CA SER A 373 7.91 24.04 5.99
C SER A 373 7.65 22.94 7.01
N LEU A 374 6.45 22.86 7.60
CA LEU A 374 6.10 21.87 8.62
C LEU A 374 6.42 20.45 8.19
N GLU A 375 6.01 20.10 6.97
CA GLU A 375 6.24 18.75 6.43
C GLU A 375 7.73 18.41 6.32
N ALA A 376 8.55 19.34 5.81
CA ALA A 376 9.99 19.14 5.70
C ALA A 376 10.68 19.15 7.08
N ALA A 377 10.11 19.86 8.04
CA ALA A 377 10.62 19.97 9.41
C ALA A 377 10.35 18.71 10.22
N GLU A 378 9.14 18.16 10.15
CA GLU A 378 8.80 16.86 10.73
C GLU A 378 9.72 15.77 10.16
N ASP A 379 9.91 15.77 8.85
CA ASP A 379 10.79 14.88 8.11
C ASP A 379 12.26 14.96 8.58
N ALA A 380 12.77 16.18 8.81
CA ALA A 380 14.13 16.40 9.29
C ALA A 380 14.32 16.00 10.76
N ILE A 381 13.38 16.36 11.64
CA ILE A 381 13.46 16.03 13.08
C ILE A 381 13.34 14.53 13.28
N GLU A 382 12.49 13.86 12.49
CA GLU A 382 12.49 12.41 12.45
C GLU A 382 13.91 11.93 12.14
N ALA A 383 14.56 12.34 11.05
CA ALA A 383 15.86 11.79 10.62
C ALA A 383 16.93 11.53 11.72
N LEU A 384 17.04 12.34 12.78
CA LEU A 384 17.99 12.14 13.90
C LEU A 384 17.58 11.15 15.00
N SER A 385 16.30 10.80 15.13
CA SER A 385 15.87 9.81 16.14
C SER A 385 16.17 8.35 15.75
N GLU A 386 16.92 8.13 14.67
CA GLU A 386 17.57 6.84 14.39
C GLU A 386 18.98 6.88 15.00
N PRO A 387 19.39 5.90 15.81
CA PRO A 387 20.71 5.93 16.43
C PRO A 387 21.81 5.89 15.36
N ASP A 388 22.58 6.97 15.29
CA ASP A 388 23.92 7.03 14.71
C ASP A 388 24.83 6.06 15.48
N ASP A 389 24.79 4.77 15.16
CA ASP A 389 25.79 3.80 15.63
C ASP A 389 25.86 2.59 14.69
N LEU A 390 26.24 2.84 13.44
CA LEU A 390 26.83 1.82 12.56
C LEU A 390 27.98 2.40 11.75
N ILE A 391 28.98 2.97 12.43
CA ILE A 391 30.34 3.03 11.90
C ILE A 391 31.34 2.62 12.98
N SER A 392 31.74 1.35 12.93
CA SER A 392 33.14 1.00 13.14
C SER A 392 33.50 -0.12 12.16
N GLU A 393 34.05 0.28 11.02
CA GLU A 393 34.84 -0.57 10.11
C GLU A 393 36.13 -1.08 10.81
N PRO A 394 36.85 -2.08 10.26
CA PRO A 394 36.72 -2.72 8.93
C PRO A 394 36.47 -4.23 8.92
#